data_AF-D1QN02-F1
#
_entry.id   AF-D1QN02-F1
#
_cell.length_a   1.000
_cell.length_b   1.000
_cell.length_c   1.000
_cell.angle_alpha   90.00
_cell.angle_beta   90.00
_cell.angle_gamma   90.00
#
_symmetry.space_group_name_H-M   'P 1'
#
loop_
_entity.id
_entity.type
_entity.pdbx_description
1 polymer ?
#
loop_
_entity_poly.entity_id
_entity_poly.type
_entity_poly.pdbx_seq_one_letter_code
_entity_poly.pdbx_strand_id
1 'polypeptide(L)'
;MKKLSLYITLALAGLFMGACSDDYTDWTSPQSNAQEDAITFPDFKATAVKGFDLNNPGAQVKTFALNEAALPEGYKLANARIELTADGVANAKTTTVSTTLAGLADSATIQKVVSEAFGLRPIPRTLNAHVFVNAIKNGQAAYIDAGTVKVVATPKAPKIETEYYLTGNINSWNNNDKTYAVKNSGADVYTDPVFNITLTAAQVAGQSKVEFKLTPKSKIGTNDWSECISAAKEDGKLATNNAGGNFSFDVVPGANSYKLSFNLLDQTWTCTALR
;
A
#
# COMPACT_ATOMS: atom_id res chain seq x y z
N MET A 1 27.17 -26.12 -19.13
CA MET A 1 26.90 -25.58 -20.48
C MET A 1 25.97 -26.45 -21.35
N LYS A 2 25.89 -27.79 -21.19
CA LYS A 2 25.04 -28.65 -22.06
C LYS A 2 23.66 -29.04 -21.50
N LYS A 3 23.39 -28.79 -20.21
CA LYS A 3 22.17 -29.32 -19.55
C LYS A 3 20.91 -28.45 -19.76
N LEU A 4 20.99 -27.11 -19.64
CA LEU A 4 19.83 -26.24 -19.90
C LEU A 4 19.36 -26.26 -21.36
N SER A 5 20.30 -26.31 -22.32
CA SER A 5 19.97 -26.46 -23.74
C SER A 5 19.17 -27.73 -23.99
N LEU A 6 19.53 -28.83 -23.33
CA LEU A 6 18.86 -30.12 -23.45
C LEU A 6 17.45 -30.06 -22.85
N TYR A 7 17.25 -29.44 -21.69
CA TYR A 7 15.92 -29.34 -21.07
C TYR A 7 14.95 -28.47 -21.87
N ILE A 8 15.41 -27.36 -22.45
CA ILE A 8 14.58 -26.53 -23.33
C ILE A 8 14.25 -27.26 -24.63
N THR A 9 15.22 -27.90 -25.27
CA THR A 9 14.95 -28.67 -26.50
C THR A 9 14.08 -29.90 -26.25
N LEU A 10 14.19 -30.55 -25.08
CA LEU A 10 13.37 -31.71 -24.74
C LEU A 10 11.93 -31.31 -24.38
N ALA A 11 11.73 -30.18 -23.70
CA ALA A 11 10.40 -29.61 -23.46
C ALA A 11 9.73 -29.19 -24.78
N LEU A 12 10.50 -28.56 -25.68
CA LEU A 12 10.00 -28.11 -26.99
C LEU A 12 9.70 -29.28 -27.95
N ALA A 13 10.42 -30.41 -27.85
CA ALA A 13 10.20 -31.60 -28.67
C ALA A 13 8.93 -32.39 -28.28
N GLY A 14 8.48 -32.29 -27.02
CA GLY A 14 7.22 -32.91 -26.56
C GLY A 14 5.95 -32.25 -27.12
N LEU A 15 6.04 -30.98 -27.52
CA LEU A 15 4.92 -30.22 -28.11
C LEU A 15 4.58 -30.62 -29.55
N PHE A 16 5.50 -31.28 -30.27
CA PHE A 16 5.32 -31.60 -31.70
C PHE A 16 4.62 -32.94 -32.00
N MET A 17 4.16 -33.68 -30.99
CA MET A 17 3.54 -35.01 -31.17
C MET A 17 2.03 -35.06 -30.88
N GLY A 18 1.37 -33.90 -30.67
CA GLY A 18 -0.06 -33.83 -30.32
C GLY A 18 -0.98 -33.22 -31.38
N ALA A 19 -0.46 -32.75 -32.51
CA ALA A 19 -1.25 -32.03 -33.52
C ALA A 19 -1.66 -32.91 -34.70
N CYS A 20 -2.38 -33.99 -34.43
CA CYS A 20 -3.24 -34.68 -35.42
C CYS A 20 -4.44 -35.27 -34.66
N SER A 21 -5.35 -34.41 -34.21
CA SER A 21 -6.75 -34.81 -34.03
C SER A 21 -7.52 -34.29 -35.22
N ASP A 22 -8.15 -35.19 -35.98
CA ASP A 22 -8.98 -34.94 -37.16
C ASP A 22 -10.28 -34.16 -36.86
N ASP A 23 -10.27 -33.24 -35.89
CA ASP A 23 -11.45 -32.50 -35.47
C ASP A 23 -11.43 -31.10 -36.10
N TYR A 24 -12.29 -30.92 -37.10
CA TYR A 24 -12.38 -29.72 -37.92
C TYR A 24 -13.08 -28.60 -37.12
N THR A 25 -12.32 -27.87 -36.30
CA THR A 25 -12.83 -26.73 -35.53
C THR A 25 -13.18 -25.54 -36.43
N ASP A 26 -14.30 -24.88 -36.17
CA ASP A 26 -14.78 -23.67 -36.83
C ASP A 26 -13.70 -22.58 -36.86
N TRP A 27 -13.15 -22.36 -38.05
CA TRP A 27 -12.08 -21.43 -38.39
C TRP A 27 -12.36 -19.95 -38.05
N THR A 28 -13.58 -19.61 -37.65
CA THR A 28 -13.99 -18.25 -37.29
C THR A 28 -13.76 -17.91 -35.81
N SER A 29 -13.42 -18.88 -34.98
CA SER A 29 -13.03 -18.63 -33.58
C SER A 29 -11.57 -18.15 -33.52
N PRO A 30 -11.26 -17.02 -32.85
CA PRO A 30 -9.88 -16.61 -32.67
C PRO A 30 -9.10 -17.72 -31.97
N GLN A 31 -8.05 -18.22 -32.62
CA GLN A 31 -7.11 -19.18 -32.04
C GLN A 31 -6.48 -18.55 -30.80
N SER A 32 -6.98 -18.89 -29.61
CA SER A 32 -6.28 -18.61 -28.36
C SER A 32 -5.37 -19.79 -28.07
N ASN A 33 -4.07 -19.65 -28.33
CA ASN A 33 -3.11 -20.63 -27.84
C ASN A 33 -3.17 -20.65 -26.31
N ALA A 34 -3.35 -21.84 -25.73
CA ALA A 34 -3.15 -22.00 -24.29
C ALA A 34 -1.72 -21.58 -23.93
N GLN A 35 -1.56 -20.91 -22.79
CA GLN A 35 -0.23 -20.57 -22.29
C GLN A 35 0.53 -21.87 -22.00
N GLU A 36 1.73 -22.04 -22.57
CA GLU A 36 2.57 -23.20 -22.29
C GLU A 36 2.91 -23.30 -20.80
N ASP A 37 2.96 -24.53 -20.28
CA ASP A 37 3.34 -24.81 -18.89
C ASP A 37 4.74 -24.25 -18.58
N ALA A 38 4.90 -23.71 -17.37
CA ALA A 38 6.18 -23.15 -16.95
C ALA A 38 7.23 -24.25 -16.76
N ILE A 39 8.43 -24.04 -17.30
CA ILE A 39 9.59 -24.92 -17.09
C ILE A 39 10.41 -24.41 -15.89
N THR A 40 10.87 -25.34 -15.06
CA THR A 40 11.77 -25.03 -13.93
C THR A 40 13.22 -25.26 -14.33
N PHE A 41 14.12 -24.36 -13.92
CA PHE A 41 15.55 -24.54 -14.06
C PHE A 41 16.22 -24.65 -12.68
N PRO A 42 16.94 -25.74 -12.38
CA PRO A 42 17.57 -25.93 -11.07
C PRO A 42 18.49 -24.78 -10.64
N ASP A 43 19.19 -24.17 -11.61
CA ASP A 43 20.19 -23.13 -11.38
C ASP A 43 19.67 -21.70 -11.60
N PHE A 44 18.36 -21.51 -11.82
CA PHE A 44 17.76 -20.17 -11.96
C PHE A 44 16.61 -20.00 -10.98
N LYS A 45 16.79 -19.09 -10.02
CA LYS A 45 15.87 -18.91 -8.91
C LYS A 45 15.78 -17.45 -8.47
N ALA A 46 14.59 -17.09 -8.04
CA ALA A 46 14.35 -15.88 -7.28
C ALA A 46 14.80 -16.07 -5.82
N THR A 47 15.35 -15.01 -5.26
CA THR A 47 15.69 -14.91 -3.84
C THR A 47 14.92 -13.74 -3.22
N ALA A 48 14.46 -13.95 -1.98
CA ALA A 48 13.79 -12.90 -1.22
C ALA A 48 14.74 -11.72 -0.95
N VAL A 49 14.15 -10.52 -0.86
CA VAL A 49 14.85 -9.29 -0.53
C VAL A 49 14.35 -8.75 0.80
N LYS A 50 15.03 -7.74 1.34
CA LYS A 50 14.59 -7.06 2.56
C LYS A 50 13.23 -6.40 2.33
N GLY A 51 12.37 -6.45 3.34
CA GLY A 51 11.10 -5.73 3.31
C GLY A 51 11.26 -4.22 3.15
N PHE A 52 10.24 -3.57 2.60
CA PHE A 52 10.25 -2.16 2.27
C PHE A 52 9.02 -1.43 2.82
N ASP A 53 9.15 -0.11 2.97
CA ASP A 53 8.10 0.80 3.42
C ASP A 53 7.59 1.63 2.24
N LEU A 54 6.28 1.58 2.00
CA LEU A 54 5.64 2.30 0.91
C LEU A 54 5.36 3.77 1.24
N ASN A 55 5.72 4.26 2.42
CA ASN A 55 5.54 5.67 2.76
C ASN A 55 6.39 6.59 1.87
N ASN A 56 7.62 6.18 1.55
CA ASN A 56 8.54 6.86 0.63
C ASN A 56 9.25 5.88 -0.33
N PRO A 57 8.53 5.20 -1.24
CA PRO A 57 9.06 4.05 -1.97
C PRO A 57 9.85 4.40 -3.24
N GLY A 58 9.82 5.66 -3.68
CA GLY A 58 10.14 6.00 -5.07
C GLY A 58 9.11 5.43 -6.06
N ALA A 59 9.41 5.47 -7.35
CA ALA A 59 8.53 4.96 -8.40
C ALA A 59 8.46 3.42 -8.41
N GLN A 60 9.54 2.75 -8.01
CA GLN A 60 9.63 1.29 -8.04
C GLN A 60 10.26 0.75 -6.76
N VAL A 61 9.81 -0.44 -6.35
CA VAL A 61 10.32 -1.17 -5.19
C VAL A 61 10.89 -2.51 -5.61
N LYS A 62 11.97 -2.94 -4.96
CA LYS A 62 12.56 -4.25 -5.21
C LYS A 62 11.77 -5.33 -4.47
N THR A 63 11.21 -6.29 -5.19
CA THR A 63 10.37 -7.38 -4.65
C THR A 63 11.09 -8.72 -4.61
N PHE A 64 12.06 -8.94 -5.50
CA PHE A 64 12.93 -10.12 -5.49
C PHE A 64 14.29 -9.78 -6.13
N ALA A 65 15.22 -10.73 -6.09
CA ALA A 65 16.42 -10.72 -6.91
C ALA A 65 16.52 -12.05 -7.66
N LEU A 66 17.02 -12.00 -8.90
CA LEU A 66 17.35 -13.19 -9.68
C LEU A 66 18.86 -13.41 -9.62
N ASN A 67 19.28 -14.67 -9.54
CA ASN A 67 20.67 -15.00 -9.78
C ASN A 67 20.98 -14.96 -11.29
N GLU A 68 22.26 -14.87 -11.63
CA GLU A 68 22.69 -15.02 -13.02
C GLU A 68 22.43 -16.44 -13.50
N ALA A 69 21.89 -16.56 -14.72
CA ALA A 69 21.68 -17.85 -15.39
C ALA A 69 22.40 -17.89 -16.73
N ALA A 70 23.08 -19.00 -16.99
CA ALA A 70 23.63 -19.31 -18.31
C ALA A 70 22.50 -19.80 -19.23
N LEU A 71 21.97 -18.89 -20.04
CA LEU A 71 20.96 -19.22 -21.05
C LEU A 71 21.58 -19.95 -22.25
N PRO A 72 20.81 -20.82 -22.94
CA PRO A 72 21.25 -21.36 -24.22
C PRO A 72 21.48 -20.24 -25.26
N GLU A 73 22.31 -20.54 -26.24
CA GLU A 73 22.72 -19.57 -27.25
C GLU A 73 21.52 -18.95 -27.99
N GLY A 74 21.49 -17.62 -28.01
CA GLY A 74 20.45 -16.83 -28.67
C GLY A 74 19.19 -16.53 -27.84
N TYR A 75 19.07 -17.08 -26.61
CA TYR A 75 17.98 -16.71 -25.70
C TYR A 75 18.35 -15.47 -24.86
N LYS A 76 17.36 -14.60 -24.63
CA LYS A 76 17.47 -13.45 -23.71
C LYS A 76 16.32 -13.45 -22.72
N LEU A 77 16.60 -13.17 -21.45
CA LEU A 77 15.54 -12.99 -20.45
C LEU A 77 14.74 -11.72 -20.76
N ALA A 78 13.43 -11.78 -20.55
CA ALA A 78 12.51 -10.66 -20.69
C ALA A 78 11.22 -10.93 -19.89
N ASN A 79 10.38 -9.90 -19.76
CA ASN A 79 9.00 -10.00 -19.25
C ASN A 79 8.89 -10.74 -17.90
N ALA A 80 9.70 -10.32 -16.92
CA ALA A 80 9.59 -10.83 -15.56
C ALA A 80 8.27 -10.40 -14.92
N ARG A 81 7.65 -11.31 -14.18
CA ARG A 81 6.41 -11.08 -13.45
C ARG A 81 6.44 -11.80 -12.11
N ILE A 82 5.67 -11.27 -11.18
CA ILE A 82 5.49 -11.82 -9.85
C ILE A 82 4.01 -11.97 -9.58
N GLU A 83 3.59 -13.17 -9.18
CA GLU A 83 2.26 -13.42 -8.68
C GLU A 83 2.26 -13.27 -7.17
N LEU A 84 1.40 -12.41 -6.66
CA LEU A 84 1.35 -12.03 -5.25
C LEU A 84 0.04 -12.50 -4.64
N THR A 85 0.13 -13.23 -3.53
CA THR A 85 -1.01 -13.73 -2.77
C THR A 85 -0.83 -13.38 -1.30
N ALA A 86 -1.87 -12.86 -0.67
CA ALA A 86 -1.81 -12.46 0.74
C ALA A 86 -1.56 -13.66 1.66
N ASP A 87 -0.53 -13.56 2.50
CA ASP A 87 -0.19 -14.61 3.45
C ASP A 87 -1.14 -14.59 4.65
N GLY A 88 -1.67 -15.75 5.04
CA GLY A 88 -2.60 -15.88 6.16
C GLY A 88 -4.01 -15.31 5.93
N VAL A 89 -4.38 -14.95 4.69
CA VAL A 89 -5.73 -14.49 4.33
C VAL A 89 -6.45 -15.60 3.58
N ALA A 90 -7.60 -16.06 4.13
CA ALA A 90 -8.41 -17.09 3.50
C ALA A 90 -8.98 -16.60 2.16
N ASN A 91 -8.90 -17.46 1.12
CA ASN A 91 -9.35 -17.14 -0.24
C ASN A 91 -8.71 -15.87 -0.84
N ALA A 92 -7.45 -15.60 -0.47
CA ALA A 92 -6.70 -14.47 -1.01
C ALA A 92 -6.60 -14.53 -2.53
N LYS A 93 -6.96 -13.44 -3.19
CA LYS A 93 -6.78 -13.28 -4.63
C LYS A 93 -5.29 -13.20 -4.97
N THR A 94 -4.86 -14.02 -5.92
CA THR A 94 -3.54 -13.89 -6.55
C THR A 94 -3.57 -12.76 -7.57
N THR A 95 -2.60 -11.85 -7.49
CA THR A 95 -2.45 -10.74 -8.44
C THR A 95 -1.10 -10.80 -9.14
N THR A 96 -1.12 -10.86 -10.46
CA THR A 96 0.09 -10.81 -11.29
C THR A 96 0.54 -9.37 -11.47
N VAL A 97 1.82 -9.09 -11.19
CA VAL A 97 2.45 -7.77 -11.33
C VAL A 97 3.66 -7.90 -12.25
N SER A 98 3.73 -7.05 -13.28
CA SER A 98 4.90 -6.95 -14.16
C SER A 98 6.08 -6.34 -13.40
N THR A 99 7.28 -6.86 -13.67
CA THR A 99 8.53 -6.42 -13.02
C THR A 99 9.66 -6.30 -14.03
N THR A 100 10.69 -5.56 -13.65
CA THR A 100 11.97 -5.61 -14.38
C THR A 100 12.72 -6.91 -14.05
N LEU A 101 13.70 -7.28 -14.87
CA LEU A 101 14.60 -8.41 -14.55
C LEU A 101 15.40 -8.19 -13.26
N ALA A 102 15.55 -6.94 -12.81
CA ALA A 102 16.16 -6.61 -11.52
C ALA A 102 15.21 -6.83 -10.33
N GLY A 103 13.98 -7.30 -10.58
CA GLY A 103 12.94 -7.51 -9.59
C GLY A 103 12.29 -6.22 -9.09
N LEU A 104 12.27 -5.17 -9.91
CA LEU A 104 11.60 -3.91 -9.57
C LEU A 104 10.15 -3.93 -10.03
N ALA A 105 9.23 -3.68 -9.11
CA ALA A 105 7.80 -3.53 -9.37
C ALA A 105 7.37 -2.07 -9.16
N ASP A 106 6.32 -1.64 -9.87
CA ASP A 106 5.69 -0.33 -9.65
C ASP A 106 5.14 -0.23 -8.22
N SER A 107 5.54 0.81 -7.49
CA SER A 107 5.24 0.95 -6.07
C SER A 107 3.75 1.16 -5.80
N ALA A 108 3.04 1.86 -6.70
CA ALA A 108 1.60 2.09 -6.60
C ALA A 108 0.81 0.79 -6.79
N THR A 109 1.25 -0.08 -7.70
CA THR A 109 0.66 -1.40 -7.91
C THR A 109 0.84 -2.28 -6.68
N ILE A 110 2.03 -2.29 -6.07
CA ILE A 110 2.26 -3.03 -4.82
C ILE A 110 1.42 -2.47 -3.67
N GLN A 111 1.33 -1.14 -3.55
CA GLN A 111 0.45 -0.49 -2.56
C GLN A 111 -0.99 -0.98 -2.70
N LYS A 112 -1.53 -1.01 -3.93
CA LYS A 112 -2.88 -1.50 -4.20
C LYS A 112 -3.04 -2.94 -3.74
N VAL A 113 -2.15 -3.85 -4.16
CA VAL A 113 -2.20 -5.28 -3.79
C VAL A 113 -2.22 -5.47 -2.28
N VAL A 114 -1.32 -4.80 -1.55
CA VAL A 114 -1.25 -4.94 -0.08
C VAL A 114 -2.48 -4.33 0.58
N SER A 115 -2.94 -3.16 0.14
CA SER A 115 -4.08 -2.47 0.74
C SER A 115 -5.42 -3.18 0.51
N GLU A 116 -5.63 -3.79 -0.66
CA GLU A 116 -6.82 -4.61 -0.94
C GLU A 116 -6.85 -5.88 -0.09
N ALA A 117 -5.68 -6.46 0.21
CA ALA A 117 -5.58 -7.68 0.99
C ALA A 117 -5.65 -7.46 2.51
N PHE A 118 -5.02 -6.39 3.02
CA PHE A 118 -4.76 -6.21 4.45
C PHE A 118 -5.28 -4.89 5.04
N GLY A 119 -5.88 -4.04 4.21
CA GLY A 119 -6.20 -2.66 4.55
C GLY A 119 -4.96 -1.74 4.57
N LEU A 120 -5.19 -0.47 4.91
CA LEU A 120 -4.17 0.59 4.85
C LEU A 120 -3.30 0.72 6.09
N ARG A 121 -3.55 -0.06 7.15
CA ARG A 121 -2.79 0.02 8.40
C ARG A 121 -1.28 -0.13 8.12
N PRO A 122 -0.43 0.85 8.48
CA PRO A 122 0.99 0.90 8.12
C PRO A 122 1.82 0.01 9.05
N ILE A 123 1.57 -1.29 8.97
CA ILE A 123 2.34 -2.34 9.64
C ILE A 123 2.88 -3.32 8.59
N PRO A 124 4.03 -3.97 8.81
CA PRO A 124 4.57 -4.93 7.86
C PRO A 124 3.58 -6.06 7.53
N ARG A 125 3.37 -6.31 6.24
CA ARG A 125 2.52 -7.38 5.70
C ARG A 125 3.33 -8.29 4.80
N THR A 126 3.00 -9.57 4.81
CA THR A 126 3.69 -10.60 4.02
C THR A 126 2.81 -11.06 2.86
N LEU A 127 3.39 -11.09 1.66
CA LEU A 127 2.82 -11.68 0.47
C LEU A 127 3.62 -12.93 0.10
N ASN A 128 2.91 -14.04 -0.15
CA ASN A 128 3.44 -15.18 -0.87
C ASN A 128 3.64 -14.78 -2.32
N ALA A 129 4.85 -14.99 -2.85
CA ALA A 129 5.20 -14.60 -4.19
C ALA A 129 5.67 -15.79 -5.02
N HIS A 130 5.22 -15.87 -6.27
CA HIS A 130 5.72 -16.80 -7.28
C HIS A 130 6.30 -16.01 -8.44
N VAL A 131 7.58 -16.23 -8.76
CA VAL A 131 8.33 -15.45 -9.75
C VAL A 131 8.46 -16.20 -11.05
N PHE A 132 8.23 -15.47 -12.13
CA PHE A 132 8.06 -16.00 -13.46
C PHE A 132 8.79 -15.12 -14.47
N VAL A 133 9.53 -15.71 -15.41
CA VAL A 133 10.36 -14.97 -16.38
C VAL A 133 10.24 -15.62 -17.75
N ASN A 134 10.30 -14.85 -18.83
CA ASN A 134 10.37 -15.41 -20.17
C ASN A 134 11.82 -15.45 -20.66
N ALA A 135 12.21 -16.51 -21.36
CA ALA A 135 13.40 -16.52 -22.21
C ALA A 135 12.97 -16.44 -23.68
N ILE A 136 13.39 -15.41 -24.40
CA ILE A 136 12.95 -15.12 -25.77
C ILE A 136 14.07 -15.38 -26.77
N LYS A 137 13.74 -16.07 -27.86
CA LYS A 137 14.59 -16.27 -29.04
C LYS A 137 13.74 -16.28 -30.30
N ASN A 138 14.09 -15.48 -31.31
CA ASN A 138 13.42 -15.44 -32.62
C ASN A 138 11.87 -15.31 -32.54
N GLY A 139 11.37 -14.53 -31.59
CA GLY A 139 9.92 -14.35 -31.38
C GLY A 139 9.22 -15.47 -30.59
N GLN A 140 9.92 -16.57 -30.28
CA GLN A 140 9.43 -17.63 -29.39
C GLN A 140 9.84 -17.34 -27.95
N ALA A 141 8.94 -17.59 -27.00
CA ALA A 141 9.17 -17.39 -25.58
C ALA A 141 9.01 -18.70 -24.82
N ALA A 142 10.04 -19.11 -24.08
CA ALA A 142 9.95 -20.18 -23.09
C ALA A 142 9.55 -19.58 -21.74
N TYR A 143 8.53 -20.16 -21.10
CA TYR A 143 8.01 -19.66 -19.85
C TYR A 143 8.72 -20.31 -18.65
N ILE A 144 9.41 -19.52 -17.82
CA ILE A 144 10.27 -20.02 -16.75
C ILE A 144 9.64 -19.75 -15.38
N ASP A 145 9.53 -20.79 -14.59
CA ASP A 145 9.28 -20.71 -13.15
C ASP A 145 10.61 -20.52 -12.40
N ALA A 146 10.78 -19.35 -11.80
CA ALA A 146 11.95 -18.98 -11.00
C ALA A 146 11.75 -19.26 -9.49
N GLY A 147 10.68 -19.92 -9.11
CA GLY A 147 10.38 -20.34 -7.74
C GLY A 147 9.63 -19.29 -6.91
N THR A 148 9.48 -19.61 -5.62
CA THR A 148 8.68 -18.83 -4.68
C THR A 148 9.55 -18.06 -3.68
N VAL A 149 9.09 -16.87 -3.31
CA VAL A 149 9.71 -16.00 -2.30
C VAL A 149 8.65 -15.38 -1.40
N LYS A 150 9.08 -14.70 -0.32
CA LYS A 150 8.20 -13.85 0.49
C LYS A 150 8.52 -12.40 0.18
N VAL A 151 7.49 -11.59 -0.07
CA VAL A 151 7.60 -10.13 -0.21
C VAL A 151 6.99 -9.51 1.04
N VAL A 152 7.77 -8.69 1.75
CA VAL A 152 7.31 -7.98 2.95
C VAL A 152 7.20 -6.50 2.64
N ALA A 153 5.99 -5.95 2.76
CA ALA A 153 5.70 -4.56 2.45
C ALA A 153 4.90 -3.91 3.58
N THR A 154 5.27 -2.69 3.96
CA THR A 154 4.48 -1.85 4.87
C THR A 154 3.64 -0.89 4.03
N PRO A 155 2.30 -0.92 4.10
CA PRO A 155 1.44 -0.01 3.36
C PRO A 155 1.74 1.46 3.67
N LYS A 156 1.61 2.30 2.64
CA LYS A 156 1.55 3.74 2.78
C LYS A 156 0.22 4.14 3.41
N ALA A 157 0.29 4.69 4.62
CA ALA A 157 -0.81 5.40 5.25
C ALA A 157 -0.28 6.30 6.38
N PRO A 158 -1.02 7.36 6.75
CA PRO A 158 -0.74 8.08 7.98
C PRO A 158 -0.83 7.14 9.19
N LYS A 159 0.04 7.38 10.18
CA LYS A 159 -0.08 6.76 11.51
C LYS A 159 -1.26 7.42 12.23
N ILE A 160 -2.26 6.62 12.59
CA ILE A 160 -3.47 7.09 13.27
C ILE A 160 -3.53 6.43 14.65
N GLU A 161 -3.67 7.25 15.70
CA GLU A 161 -3.91 6.78 17.06
C GLU A 161 -5.40 6.64 17.36
N THR A 162 -5.72 5.86 18.38
CA THR A 162 -7.12 5.59 18.77
C THR A 162 -7.84 6.83 19.32
N GLU A 163 -7.11 7.87 19.71
CA GLU A 163 -7.63 9.03 20.42
C GLU A 163 -6.65 10.21 20.27
N TYR A 164 -7.20 11.40 20.14
CA TYR A 164 -6.47 12.67 20.12
C TYR A 164 -7.12 13.64 21.11
N TYR A 165 -6.45 14.74 21.40
CA TYR A 165 -6.95 15.79 22.27
C TYR A 165 -6.75 17.15 21.62
N LEU A 166 -7.75 18.03 21.69
CA LEU A 166 -7.53 19.43 21.33
C LEU A 166 -6.67 20.09 22.40
N THR A 167 -5.52 20.59 21.99
CA THR A 167 -4.66 21.42 22.84
C THR A 167 -4.49 22.77 22.17
N GLY A 168 -4.91 23.84 22.84
CA GLY A 168 -5.08 25.15 22.20
C GLY A 168 -5.41 26.27 23.19
N ASN A 169 -5.80 27.42 22.68
CA ASN A 169 -6.14 28.57 23.54
C ASN A 169 -7.32 28.29 24.49
N ILE A 170 -8.26 27.43 24.10
CA ILE A 170 -9.41 26.99 24.93
C ILE A 170 -8.98 26.30 26.24
N ASN A 171 -7.77 25.75 26.31
CA ASN A 171 -7.18 25.19 27.52
C ASN A 171 -5.78 25.75 27.82
N SER A 172 -5.52 26.99 27.38
CA SER A 172 -4.24 27.67 27.60
C SER A 172 -3.01 26.85 27.18
N TRP A 173 -3.14 26.07 26.11
CA TRP A 173 -2.10 25.16 25.60
C TRP A 173 -1.62 24.12 26.61
N ASN A 174 -2.45 23.78 27.59
CA ASN A 174 -2.12 22.79 28.61
C ASN A 174 -2.09 21.38 28.01
N ASN A 175 -0.88 20.86 27.76
CA ASN A 175 -0.68 19.50 27.24
C ASN A 175 -1.11 18.39 28.21
N ASN A 176 -1.42 18.69 29.47
CA ASN A 176 -1.97 17.70 30.40
C ASN A 176 -3.50 17.63 30.36
N ASP A 177 -4.16 18.59 29.71
CA ASP A 177 -5.61 18.66 29.70
C ASP A 177 -6.22 17.64 28.72
N LYS A 178 -7.04 16.75 29.27
CA LYS A 178 -7.73 15.67 28.57
C LYS A 178 -9.22 15.96 28.33
N THR A 179 -9.70 17.16 28.70
CA THR A 179 -11.12 17.54 28.63
C THR A 179 -11.67 17.48 27.21
N TYR A 180 -10.83 17.78 26.21
CA TYR A 180 -11.23 17.92 24.81
C TYR A 180 -10.80 16.71 23.96
N ALA A 181 -11.18 15.51 24.39
CA ALA A 181 -10.89 14.28 23.67
C ALA A 181 -11.65 14.22 22.33
N VAL A 182 -10.94 13.83 21.28
CA VAL A 182 -11.45 13.65 19.92
C VAL A 182 -11.34 12.17 19.57
N LYS A 183 -12.47 11.57 19.17
CA LYS A 183 -12.60 10.13 18.93
C LYS A 183 -13.37 9.85 17.65
N ASN A 184 -13.09 8.69 17.04
CA ASN A 184 -13.99 8.09 16.07
C ASN A 184 -15.12 7.33 16.79
N SER A 185 -15.87 6.49 16.07
CA SER A 185 -16.95 5.67 16.65
C SER A 185 -16.50 4.59 17.65
N GLY A 186 -15.19 4.41 17.86
CA GLY A 186 -14.59 3.29 18.60
C GLY A 186 -14.24 2.09 17.71
N ALA A 187 -14.59 2.14 16.42
CA ALA A 187 -14.15 1.15 15.43
C ALA A 187 -12.64 1.30 15.10
N ASP A 188 -12.11 0.38 14.28
CA ASP A 188 -10.74 0.44 13.78
C ASP A 188 -10.49 1.78 13.06
N VAL A 189 -9.40 2.47 13.39
CA VAL A 189 -9.09 3.81 12.88
C VAL A 189 -8.82 3.88 11.37
N TYR A 190 -8.56 2.75 10.72
CA TYR A 190 -8.41 2.67 9.26
C TYR A 190 -9.71 2.25 8.56
N THR A 191 -10.73 1.82 9.31
CA THR A 191 -12.09 1.54 8.81
C THR A 191 -13.02 2.73 9.08
N ASP A 192 -12.87 3.40 10.22
CA ASP A 192 -13.53 4.64 10.58
C ASP A 192 -12.49 5.71 10.93
N PRO A 193 -11.93 6.40 9.92
CA PRO A 193 -10.89 7.38 10.11
C PRO A 193 -11.41 8.77 10.51
N VAL A 194 -12.71 8.93 10.75
CA VAL A 194 -13.35 10.23 11.00
C VAL A 194 -13.52 10.47 12.50
N PHE A 195 -12.73 11.39 13.01
CA PHE A 195 -12.69 11.78 14.42
C PHE A 195 -13.52 13.05 14.61
N ASN A 196 -14.40 13.06 15.62
CA ASN A 196 -15.32 14.17 15.86
C ASN A 196 -15.21 14.68 17.30
N ILE A 197 -15.47 15.96 17.48
CA ILE A 197 -15.74 16.60 18.77
C ILE A 197 -16.71 17.76 18.57
N THR A 198 -17.62 17.95 19.51
CA THR A 198 -18.49 19.14 19.55
C THR A 198 -18.08 20.02 20.72
N LEU A 199 -17.73 21.27 20.42
CA LEU A 199 -17.45 22.30 21.42
C LEU A 199 -18.71 23.13 21.65
N THR A 200 -19.11 23.28 22.91
CA THR A 200 -20.21 24.15 23.31
C THR A 200 -19.80 25.63 23.24
N ALA A 201 -20.77 26.53 23.10
CA ALA A 201 -20.51 27.98 23.17
C ALA A 201 -19.77 28.39 24.46
N ALA A 202 -20.10 27.75 25.59
CA ALA A 202 -19.44 28.01 26.87
C ALA A 202 -17.94 27.61 26.87
N GLN A 203 -17.58 26.52 26.20
CA GLN A 203 -16.19 26.04 26.12
C GLN A 203 -15.29 26.91 25.24
N VAL A 204 -15.87 27.72 24.36
CA VAL A 204 -15.14 28.68 23.52
C VAL A 204 -15.38 30.13 23.96
N ALA A 205 -16.08 30.33 25.09
CA ALA A 205 -16.41 31.64 25.59
C ALA A 205 -15.14 32.46 25.89
N GLY A 206 -15.19 33.75 25.55
CA GLY A 206 -14.04 34.66 25.72
C GLY A 206 -13.00 34.57 24.59
N GLN A 207 -13.15 33.65 23.64
CA GLN A 207 -12.33 33.61 22.42
C GLN A 207 -13.08 34.31 21.27
N SER A 208 -12.40 35.19 20.54
CA SER A 208 -12.88 35.64 19.22
C SER A 208 -12.55 34.61 18.13
N LYS A 209 -11.45 33.88 18.33
CA LYS A 209 -10.92 32.85 17.45
C LYS A 209 -10.36 31.72 18.30
N VAL A 210 -10.74 30.49 17.99
CA VAL A 210 -10.20 29.30 18.65
C VAL A 210 -8.99 28.82 17.85
N GLU A 211 -7.88 28.54 18.51
CA GLU A 211 -6.65 28.04 17.90
C GLU A 211 -6.15 26.81 18.65
N PHE A 212 -5.82 25.73 17.92
CA PHE A 212 -5.47 24.45 18.55
C PHE A 212 -4.64 23.54 17.64
N LYS A 213 -4.15 22.45 18.23
CA LYS A 213 -3.60 21.27 17.55
C LYS A 213 -4.29 20.01 18.06
N LEU A 214 -4.21 18.94 17.28
CA LEU A 214 -4.59 17.60 17.73
C LEU A 214 -3.36 16.91 18.31
N THR A 215 -3.33 16.79 19.63
CA THR A 215 -2.28 16.06 20.34
C THR A 215 -2.63 14.57 20.37
N PRO A 216 -1.81 13.67 19.80
CA PRO A 216 -2.04 12.24 19.90
C PRO A 216 -2.00 11.76 21.35
N LYS A 217 -2.75 10.70 21.67
CA LYS A 217 -2.78 10.10 23.01
C LYS A 217 -1.41 9.75 23.56
N SER A 218 -0.47 9.32 22.72
CA SER A 218 0.90 9.02 23.12
C SER A 218 1.71 10.24 23.57
N LYS A 219 1.27 11.46 23.23
CA LYS A 219 1.96 12.74 23.51
C LYS A 219 1.25 13.65 24.49
N ILE A 220 0.05 13.28 24.95
CA ILE A 220 -0.63 14.05 25.98
C ILE A 220 0.10 13.87 27.32
N GLY A 221 0.39 14.97 28.01
CA GLY A 221 1.14 15.01 29.27
C GLY A 221 2.66 14.87 29.14
N THR A 222 3.22 14.81 27.93
CA THR A 222 4.67 14.67 27.72
C THR A 222 5.36 15.98 27.36
N ASN A 223 4.61 17.02 26.99
CA ASN A 223 5.08 18.26 26.37
C ASN A 223 5.86 18.06 25.06
N ASP A 224 5.78 16.88 24.44
CA ASP A 224 6.36 16.59 23.13
C ASP A 224 5.33 16.85 22.03
N TRP A 225 5.54 17.91 21.25
CA TRP A 225 4.64 18.35 20.18
C TRP A 225 5.01 17.77 18.81
N SER A 226 6.06 16.95 18.71
CA SER A 226 6.63 16.51 17.43
C SER A 226 5.67 15.67 16.58
N GLU A 227 4.72 14.97 17.20
CA GLU A 227 3.72 14.13 16.51
C GLU A 227 2.31 14.74 16.50
N CYS A 228 2.14 16.00 16.94
CA CYS A 228 0.84 16.67 16.85
C CYS A 228 0.39 16.80 15.40
N ILE A 229 -0.90 16.62 15.16
CA ILE A 229 -1.52 16.96 13.88
C ILE A 229 -1.88 18.45 13.92
N SER A 230 -1.59 19.12 12.81
CA SER A 230 -1.62 20.57 12.65
C SER A 230 -2.34 20.95 11.35
N ALA A 231 -2.69 22.22 11.17
CA ALA A 231 -3.31 22.68 9.94
C ALA A 231 -2.25 22.81 8.83
N ALA A 232 -2.51 22.22 7.67
CA ALA A 232 -1.68 22.47 6.50
C ALA A 232 -1.90 23.91 5.97
N LYS A 233 -1.05 24.33 5.01
CA LYS A 233 -1.24 25.61 4.31
C LYS A 233 -2.51 25.65 3.47
N GLU A 234 -2.90 24.51 2.90
CA GLU A 234 -4.14 24.38 2.15
C GLU A 234 -5.31 24.27 3.12
N ASP A 235 -6.34 25.08 2.89
CA ASP A 235 -7.50 25.12 3.78
C ASP A 235 -8.23 23.77 3.83
N GLY A 236 -8.73 23.41 5.01
CA GLY A 236 -9.36 22.11 5.25
C GLY A 236 -8.42 20.90 5.19
N LYS A 237 -7.10 21.07 5.08
CA LYS A 237 -6.11 19.97 5.07
C LYS A 237 -5.32 19.86 6.38
N LEU A 238 -4.89 18.62 6.67
CA LEU A 238 -4.04 18.29 7.81
C LEU A 238 -2.56 18.26 7.41
N ALA A 239 -1.68 18.60 8.36
CA ALA A 239 -0.26 18.33 8.32
C ALA A 239 0.14 17.47 9.53
N THR A 240 0.89 16.41 9.27
CA THR A 240 1.40 15.49 10.29
C THR A 240 2.73 16.00 10.87
N ASN A 241 3.14 15.40 11.99
CA ASN A 241 4.42 15.68 12.65
C ASN A 241 4.64 17.18 12.93
N ASN A 242 3.55 17.88 13.25
CA ASN A 242 3.54 19.30 13.59
C ASN A 242 4.19 20.21 12.53
N ALA A 243 4.17 19.78 11.26
CA ALA A 243 4.78 20.50 10.14
C ALA A 243 3.98 21.74 9.69
N GLY A 244 2.76 21.91 10.21
CA GLY A 244 1.83 22.97 9.85
C GLY A 244 1.63 24.03 10.93
N GLY A 245 0.61 24.86 10.74
CA GLY A 245 0.16 25.88 11.69
C GLY A 245 -0.89 25.36 12.67
N ASN A 246 -1.41 26.25 13.50
CA ASN A 246 -2.56 25.93 14.35
C ASN A 246 -3.81 25.77 13.48
N PHE A 247 -4.66 24.79 13.79
CA PHE A 247 -6.05 24.85 13.35
C PHE A 247 -6.72 26.06 13.95
N SER A 248 -7.67 26.64 13.22
CA SER A 248 -8.47 27.70 13.81
C SER A 248 -9.83 27.90 13.16
N PHE A 249 -10.78 28.37 13.96
CA PHE A 249 -12.08 28.85 13.48
C PHE A 249 -12.51 30.07 14.29
N ASP A 250 -13.30 30.93 13.67
CA ASP A 250 -13.86 32.12 14.32
C ASP A 250 -15.09 31.75 15.16
N VAL A 251 -15.20 32.37 16.34
CA VAL A 251 -16.38 32.23 17.20
C VAL A 251 -17.47 33.14 16.65
N VAL A 252 -18.55 32.54 16.16
CA VAL A 252 -19.64 33.24 15.49
C VAL A 252 -20.76 33.59 16.49
N PRO A 253 -21.23 34.85 16.53
CA PRO A 253 -22.39 35.23 17.32
C PRO A 253 -23.63 34.37 17.01
N GLY A 254 -24.31 33.92 18.06
CA GLY A 254 -25.53 33.11 17.95
C GLY A 254 -25.32 31.63 17.64
N ALA A 255 -24.07 31.14 17.56
CA ALA A 255 -23.81 29.71 17.50
C ALA A 255 -23.94 29.07 18.91
N ASN A 256 -24.67 27.96 18.99
CA ASN A 256 -24.84 27.16 20.20
C ASN A 256 -23.67 26.20 20.42
N SER A 257 -23.09 25.68 19.34
CA SER A 257 -21.95 24.77 19.38
C SER A 257 -21.17 24.74 18.06
N TYR A 258 -20.01 24.09 18.07
CA TYR A 258 -19.13 23.92 16.94
C TYR A 258 -18.79 22.44 16.79
N LYS A 259 -19.19 21.83 15.67
CA LYS A 259 -18.82 20.46 15.33
C LYS A 259 -17.53 20.47 14.54
N LEU A 260 -16.49 19.88 15.09
CA LEU A 260 -15.21 19.68 14.42
C LEU A 260 -15.13 18.22 13.96
N SER A 261 -14.70 18.01 12.73
CA SER A 261 -14.52 16.70 12.11
C SER A 261 -13.15 16.62 11.47
N PHE A 262 -12.45 15.50 11.68
CA PHE A 262 -11.10 15.26 11.16
C PHE A 262 -11.08 13.88 10.52
N ASN A 263 -10.87 13.80 9.21
CA ASN A 263 -10.60 12.55 8.53
C ASN A 263 -9.09 12.35 8.48
N LEU A 264 -8.59 11.47 9.35
CA LEU A 264 -7.16 11.28 9.54
C LEU A 264 -6.51 10.46 8.42
N LEU A 265 -7.31 9.74 7.63
CA LEU A 265 -6.83 8.99 6.47
C LEU A 265 -6.72 9.89 5.22
N ASP A 266 -7.79 10.62 4.93
CA ASP A 266 -7.84 11.57 3.80
C ASP A 266 -7.11 12.88 4.09
N GLN A 267 -6.66 13.05 5.34
CA GLN A 267 -5.95 14.22 5.84
C GLN A 267 -6.74 15.52 5.62
N THR A 268 -8.02 15.50 5.99
CA THR A 268 -8.91 16.66 5.92
C THR A 268 -9.55 16.99 7.27
N TRP A 269 -10.03 18.23 7.41
CA TRP A 269 -10.83 18.65 8.55
C TRP A 269 -11.86 19.70 8.19
N THR A 270 -12.89 19.79 9.01
CA THR A 270 -13.93 20.83 8.92
C THR A 270 -14.36 21.30 10.30
N CYS A 271 -14.89 22.52 10.36
CA CYS A 271 -15.61 23.06 11.50
C CYS A 271 -16.96 23.59 11.03
N THR A 272 -18.03 23.23 11.72
CA THR A 272 -19.39 23.70 11.43
C THR A 272 -20.00 24.30 12.69
N ALA A 273 -20.33 25.60 12.63
CA ALA A 273 -21.11 26.25 13.67
C ALA A 273 -22.58 25.81 13.59
N LEU A 274 -23.16 25.41 14.73
CA LEU A 274 -24.53 24.94 14.86
C LEU A 274 -25.33 25.97 15.64
N ARG A 275 -26.52 26.33 15.13
CA ARG A 275 -27.46 27.29 15.71
C ARG A 275 -28.75 26.60 16.12
#